data_AF-A0A2W0BU93-F1
#
_entry.id   AF-A0A2W0BU93-F1
#
_cell.length_a   1.000
_cell.length_b   1.000
_cell.length_c   1.000
_cell.angle_alpha   90.00
_cell.angle_beta   90.00
_cell.angle_gamma   90.00
#
_symmetry.space_group_name_H-M   'P 1'
#
loop_
_entity.id
_entity.type
_entity.pdbx_description
1 polymer ?
#
loop_
_entity_poly.entity_id
_entity_poly.type
_entity_poly.pdbx_seq_one_letter_code
_entity_poly.pdbx_strand_id
1 'polypeptide(L)'
;MKSFFAGLGAGAAIGVLLAPQRGSETRQQLASRAGDLGDVAAEQMNRVKRAIGNPEKLIKDIKQQAKPYADQLTEAASSATEKVKDAAQTFATKAGVGPLMMLNTASKDDLMAVYGIGPVLAERIIKGRPYMSEHDVVEREIIPESTLKELARSLKSA
;
A
#
# COMPACT_ATOMS: atom_id res chain seq x y z
N MET A 1 -28.39 7.40 3.72
CA MET A 1 -26.95 7.06 3.74
C MET A 1 -26.80 5.54 3.70
N LYS A 2 -26.52 4.92 2.54
CA LYS A 2 -26.62 3.44 2.36
C LYS A 2 -25.39 2.80 1.71
N SER A 3 -24.34 3.56 1.39
CA SER A 3 -23.19 3.12 0.58
C SER A 3 -21.84 3.15 1.30
N PHE A 4 -21.77 3.53 2.58
CA PHE A 4 -20.50 3.71 3.27
C PHE A 4 -19.82 2.40 3.73
N PHE A 5 -20.58 1.31 3.87
CA PHE A 5 -20.07 0.04 4.44
C PHE A 5 -19.59 -0.98 3.40
N ALA A 6 -19.84 -0.75 2.11
CA ALA A 6 -19.51 -1.71 1.05
C ALA A 6 -17.98 -1.92 0.85
N GLY A 7 -17.13 -1.00 1.34
CA GLY A 7 -15.68 -1.11 1.28
C GLY A 7 -15.00 -1.64 2.55
N LEU A 8 -15.73 -1.81 3.66
CA LEU A 8 -15.12 -2.02 4.99
C LEU A 8 -14.61 -3.47 5.19
N GLY A 9 -15.16 -4.44 4.43
CA GLY A 9 -14.76 -5.84 4.51
C GLY A 9 -13.41 -6.18 3.89
N ALA A 10 -12.91 -5.36 2.96
CA ALA A 10 -11.61 -5.55 2.30
C ALA A 10 -10.55 -4.52 2.72
N GLY A 11 -10.93 -3.41 3.37
CA GLY A 11 -10.05 -2.27 3.64
C GLY A 11 -9.54 -2.12 5.08
N ALA A 12 -10.01 -2.95 6.03
CA ALA A 12 -9.64 -2.80 7.45
C ALA A 12 -8.13 -2.98 7.72
N ALA A 13 -7.42 -3.78 6.91
CA ALA A 13 -5.97 -3.94 7.04
C ALA A 13 -5.19 -2.66 6.71
N ILE A 14 -5.68 -1.84 5.76
CA ILE A 14 -5.02 -0.60 5.35
C ILE A 14 -5.26 0.51 6.38
N GLY A 15 -6.47 0.57 6.97
CA GLY A 15 -6.83 1.58 7.98
C GLY A 15 -6.11 1.43 9.32
N VAL A 16 -5.78 0.19 9.72
CA VAL A 16 -5.00 -0.08 10.93
C VAL A 16 -3.52 0.29 10.76
N LEU A 17 -2.98 0.20 9.54
CA LEU A 17 -1.61 0.59 9.23
C LEU A 17 -1.41 2.12 9.18
N LEU A 18 -2.49 2.90 9.06
CA LEU A 18 -2.48 4.36 8.89
C LEU A 18 -3.32 5.10 9.94
N ALA A 19 -3.36 4.62 11.19
CA ALA A 19 -4.00 5.35 12.28
C ALA A 19 -2.94 5.95 13.22
N PRO A 20 -2.67 7.27 13.18
CA PRO A 20 -1.76 7.91 14.12
C PRO A 20 -2.39 7.88 15.52
N GLN A 21 -1.77 7.14 16.43
CA GLN A 21 -2.18 7.08 17.83
C GLN A 21 -1.88 8.42 18.50
N ARG A 22 -2.86 9.07 19.19
CA ARG A 22 -2.75 9.63 20.57
C ARG A 22 -4.15 10.03 21.11
N GLY A 23 -4.49 9.56 22.33
CA GLY A 23 -5.70 9.93 23.10
C GLY A 23 -6.14 8.82 24.07
N SER A 24 -6.11 9.06 25.39
CA SER A 24 -6.47 8.07 26.43
C SER A 24 -7.99 7.87 26.55
N GLU A 25 -8.78 8.94 26.43
CA GLU A 25 -10.26 8.88 26.39
C GLU A 25 -10.74 8.11 25.15
N THR A 26 -10.10 8.36 24.01
CA THR A 26 -10.39 7.68 22.75
C THR A 26 -10.12 6.18 22.83
N ARG A 27 -9.11 5.74 23.60
CA ARG A 27 -8.83 4.31 23.83
C ARG A 27 -9.94 3.59 24.59
N GLN A 28 -10.56 4.24 25.58
CA GLN A 28 -11.67 3.64 26.33
C GLN A 28 -12.94 3.55 25.50
N GLN A 29 -13.22 4.58 24.69
CA GLN A 29 -14.33 4.57 23.73
C GLN A 29 -14.11 3.59 22.57
N LEU A 30 -12.86 3.41 22.12
CA LEU A 30 -12.53 2.37 21.14
C LEU A 30 -12.60 0.97 21.76
N ALA A 31 -12.15 0.76 22.99
CA ALA A 31 -12.20 -0.56 23.63
C ALA A 31 -13.65 -1.03 23.85
N SER A 32 -14.52 -0.12 24.27
CA SER A 32 -15.96 -0.40 24.40
C SER A 32 -16.60 -0.67 23.04
N ARG A 33 -16.34 0.16 22.03
CA ARG A 33 -16.84 -0.07 20.66
C ARG A 33 -16.21 -1.29 19.97
N ALA A 34 -15.01 -1.71 20.37
CA ALA A 34 -14.34 -2.89 19.84
C ALA A 34 -14.98 -4.19 20.35
N GLY A 35 -15.51 -4.20 21.58
CA GLY A 35 -16.34 -5.30 22.07
C GLY A 35 -17.60 -5.47 21.23
N ASP A 36 -18.36 -4.39 21.07
CA ASP A 36 -19.59 -4.39 20.26
C ASP A 36 -19.31 -4.73 18.79
N LEU A 37 -18.20 -4.23 18.23
CA LEU A 37 -17.75 -4.57 16.88
C LEU A 37 -17.32 -6.03 16.77
N GLY A 38 -16.76 -6.62 17.81
CA GLY A 38 -16.36 -8.02 17.85
C GLY A 38 -17.55 -8.95 17.68
N ASP A 39 -18.65 -8.67 18.37
CA ASP A 39 -19.89 -9.45 18.28
C ASP A 39 -20.54 -9.31 16.90
N VAL A 40 -20.61 -8.09 16.36
CA VAL A 40 -21.12 -7.84 15.01
C VAL A 40 -20.21 -8.48 13.96
N ALA A 41 -18.89 -8.41 14.12
CA ALA A 41 -17.92 -9.03 13.22
C ALA A 41 -17.99 -10.56 13.26
N ALA A 42 -18.18 -11.17 14.44
CA ALA A 42 -18.35 -12.61 14.58
C ALA A 42 -19.65 -13.07 13.90
N GLU A 43 -20.74 -12.32 14.05
CA GLU A 43 -22.01 -12.64 13.38
C GLU A 43 -21.90 -12.47 11.85
N GLN A 44 -21.24 -11.40 11.38
CA GLN A 44 -20.94 -11.19 9.96
C GLN A 44 -20.01 -12.28 9.43
N MET A 45 -18.98 -12.70 10.17
CA MET A 45 -18.08 -13.79 9.80
C MET A 45 -18.82 -15.12 9.68
N ASN A 46 -19.78 -15.39 10.56
CA ASN A 46 -20.62 -16.59 10.48
C ASN A 46 -21.58 -16.56 9.29
N ARG A 47 -22.08 -15.37 8.90
CA ARG A 47 -22.88 -15.17 7.67
C ARG A 47 -22.03 -15.34 6.42
N VAL A 48 -20.83 -14.75 6.42
CA VAL A 48 -19.83 -14.86 5.37
C VAL A 48 -19.37 -16.30 5.22
N LYS A 49 -19.05 -17.02 6.30
CA LYS A 49 -18.67 -18.46 6.27
C LYS A 49 -19.78 -19.33 5.68
N ARG A 50 -21.06 -19.03 5.97
CA ARG A 50 -22.22 -19.70 5.35
C ARG A 50 -22.37 -19.35 3.87
N ALA A 51 -22.09 -18.11 3.48
CA ALA A 51 -22.12 -17.66 2.08
C ALA A 51 -20.93 -18.19 1.25
N ILE A 52 -19.74 -18.29 1.85
CA ILE A 52 -18.51 -18.86 1.28
C ILE A 52 -18.67 -20.35 0.99
N GLY A 53 -19.54 -21.07 1.72
CA GLY A 53 -19.91 -22.45 1.39
C GLY A 53 -20.52 -22.61 -0.01
N ASN A 54 -20.92 -21.52 -0.67
CA ASN A 54 -21.33 -21.47 -2.07
C ASN A 54 -20.63 -20.27 -2.78
N PRO A 55 -19.35 -20.41 -3.14
CA PRO A 55 -18.54 -19.30 -3.66
C PRO A 55 -19.09 -18.73 -4.97
N GLU A 56 -19.74 -19.57 -5.80
CA GLU A 56 -20.35 -19.14 -7.06
C GLU A 56 -21.50 -18.14 -6.86
N LYS A 57 -22.34 -18.36 -5.85
CA LYS A 57 -23.50 -17.50 -5.57
C LYS A 57 -23.03 -16.14 -5.05
N LEU A 58 -22.02 -16.14 -4.17
CA LEU A 58 -21.41 -14.93 -3.65
C LEU A 58 -20.77 -14.10 -4.77
N ILE A 59 -19.99 -14.72 -5.65
CA ILE A 59 -19.37 -14.03 -6.79
C ILE A 59 -20.44 -13.47 -7.73
N LYS A 60 -21.53 -14.21 -7.97
CA LYS A 60 -22.64 -13.76 -8.82
C LYS A 60 -23.38 -12.57 -8.22
N ASP A 61 -23.74 -12.64 -6.96
CA ASP A 61 -24.46 -11.58 -6.25
C ASP A 61 -23.59 -10.31 -6.14
N ILE A 62 -22.29 -10.46 -5.83
CA ILE A 62 -21.32 -9.36 -5.84
C ILE A 62 -21.20 -8.76 -7.25
N LYS A 63 -21.01 -9.58 -8.29
CA LYS A 63 -20.87 -9.08 -9.67
C LYS A 63 -22.13 -8.37 -10.15
N GLN A 64 -23.30 -8.82 -9.72
CA GLN A 64 -24.60 -8.28 -10.11
C GLN A 64 -24.93 -6.99 -9.35
N GLN A 65 -24.60 -6.91 -8.05
CA GLN A 65 -24.70 -5.68 -7.26
C GLN A 65 -23.60 -4.66 -7.57
N ALA A 66 -22.40 -5.10 -7.95
CA ALA A 66 -21.28 -4.23 -8.27
C ALA A 66 -21.39 -3.65 -9.69
N LYS A 67 -22.14 -4.25 -10.62
CA LYS A 67 -22.32 -3.72 -11.99
C LYS A 67 -22.62 -2.21 -12.09
N PRO A 68 -23.57 -1.63 -11.32
CA PRO A 68 -23.85 -0.19 -11.36
C PRO A 68 -22.87 0.67 -10.54
N TYR A 69 -22.03 0.07 -9.70
CA TYR A 69 -21.02 0.75 -8.90
C TYR A 69 -19.59 0.48 -9.39
N ALA A 70 -19.44 -0.33 -10.44
CA ALA A 70 -18.16 -0.79 -10.94
C ALA A 70 -17.33 0.40 -11.38
N ASP A 71 -17.95 1.34 -12.12
CA ASP A 71 -17.32 2.57 -12.60
C ASP A 71 -16.92 3.49 -11.44
N GLN A 72 -17.74 3.58 -10.40
CA GLN A 72 -17.44 4.40 -9.20
C GLN A 72 -16.38 3.76 -8.31
N LEU A 73 -16.32 2.43 -8.26
CA LEU A 73 -15.32 1.68 -7.51
C LEU A 73 -13.96 1.71 -8.21
N THR A 74 -13.90 1.62 -9.55
CA THR A 74 -12.65 1.77 -10.30
C THR A 74 -12.13 3.20 -10.26
N GLU A 75 -13.01 4.20 -10.29
CA GLU A 75 -12.62 5.61 -10.20
C GLU A 75 -12.20 6.00 -8.76
N ALA A 76 -12.93 5.52 -7.74
CA ALA A 76 -12.53 5.68 -6.34
C ALA A 76 -11.24 4.91 -6.00
N ALA A 77 -11.04 3.72 -6.55
CA ALA A 77 -9.81 2.95 -6.36
C ALA A 77 -8.61 3.60 -7.07
N SER A 78 -8.79 4.10 -8.28
CA SER A 78 -7.75 4.81 -9.03
C SER A 78 -7.36 6.11 -8.31
N SER A 79 -8.34 6.90 -7.87
CA SER A 79 -8.09 8.15 -7.14
C SER A 79 -7.52 7.92 -5.73
N ALA A 80 -7.88 6.84 -5.05
CA ALA A 80 -7.24 6.43 -3.80
C ALA A 80 -5.81 5.96 -4.01
N THR A 81 -5.53 5.22 -5.09
CA THR A 81 -4.17 4.76 -5.45
C THR A 81 -3.27 5.94 -5.79
N GLU A 82 -3.75 6.90 -6.58
CA GLU A 82 -3.04 8.15 -6.89
C GLU A 82 -2.76 8.96 -5.62
N LYS A 83 -3.75 9.15 -4.73
CA LYS A 83 -3.56 9.87 -3.47
C LYS A 83 -2.61 9.15 -2.50
N VAL A 84 -2.60 7.83 -2.51
CA VAL A 84 -1.64 7.03 -1.71
C VAL A 84 -0.25 7.14 -2.31
N LYS A 85 -0.10 7.17 -3.64
CA LYS A 85 1.18 7.37 -4.33
C LYS A 85 1.73 8.78 -4.07
N ASP A 86 0.91 9.81 -4.18
CA ASP A 86 1.27 11.19 -3.86
C ASP A 86 1.62 11.37 -2.39
N ALA A 87 0.84 10.77 -1.48
CA ALA A 87 1.14 10.80 -0.07
C ALA A 87 2.44 10.03 0.23
N ALA A 88 2.66 8.87 -0.38
CA ALA A 88 3.89 8.10 -0.23
C ALA A 88 5.11 8.83 -0.80
N GLN A 89 4.97 9.53 -1.93
CA GLN A 89 6.02 10.37 -2.52
C GLN A 89 6.29 11.63 -1.68
N THR A 90 5.26 12.25 -1.11
CA THR A 90 5.39 13.40 -0.21
C THR A 90 6.02 12.99 1.13
N PHE A 91 5.67 11.80 1.64
CA PHE A 91 6.35 11.20 2.78
C PHE A 91 7.78 10.80 2.42
N ALA A 92 8.05 10.32 1.20
CA ALA A 92 9.39 9.96 0.78
C ALA A 92 10.33 11.17 0.68
N THR A 93 9.83 12.28 0.15
CA THR A 93 10.55 13.57 0.08
C THR A 93 10.71 14.20 1.47
N LYS A 94 9.67 14.24 2.31
CA LYS A 94 9.77 14.81 3.68
C LYS A 94 10.55 13.95 4.67
N ALA A 95 10.51 12.63 4.55
CA ALA A 95 11.23 11.73 5.44
C ALA A 95 12.70 11.57 5.06
N GLY A 96 13.14 12.18 3.95
CA GLY A 96 14.48 11.98 3.41
C GLY A 96 14.69 10.50 3.13
N VAL A 97 13.86 9.92 2.26
CA VAL A 97 14.10 8.57 1.73
C VAL A 97 15.48 8.59 1.12
N GLY A 98 16.45 8.10 1.89
CA GLY A 98 17.82 8.01 1.45
C GLY A 98 17.92 7.03 0.27
N PRO A 99 19.02 7.10 -0.50
CA PRO A 99 19.25 6.20 -1.63
C PRO A 99 19.01 4.73 -1.27
N LEU A 100 19.47 4.32 -0.10
CA LEU A 100 19.32 2.96 0.40
C LEU A 100 17.87 2.53 0.62
N MET A 101 17.01 3.41 1.13
CA MET A 101 15.61 3.09 1.36
C MET A 101 14.87 2.95 0.02
N MET A 102 15.10 3.87 -0.93
CA MET A 102 14.55 3.80 -2.29
C MET A 102 14.93 2.48 -2.97
N LEU A 103 16.20 2.09 -2.90
CA LEU A 103 16.67 0.85 -3.52
C LEU A 103 16.00 -0.40 -2.95
N ASN A 104 15.61 -0.39 -1.67
CA ASN A 104 14.95 -1.51 -0.99
C ASN A 104 13.44 -1.57 -1.21
N THR A 105 12.75 -0.44 -1.37
CA THR A 105 11.28 -0.39 -1.37
C THR A 105 10.65 0.02 -2.71
N ALA A 106 11.39 0.72 -3.59
CA ALA A 106 10.83 1.25 -4.84
C ALA A 106 10.30 0.17 -5.78
N SER A 107 9.27 0.49 -6.57
CA SER A 107 8.79 -0.40 -7.64
C SER A 107 9.75 -0.39 -8.83
N LYS A 108 9.56 -1.31 -9.79
CA LYS A 108 10.36 -1.35 -11.02
C LYS A 108 10.25 -0.04 -11.81
N ASP A 109 9.04 0.51 -11.88
CA ASP A 109 8.78 1.75 -12.62
C ASP A 109 9.37 2.97 -11.91
N ASP A 110 9.31 3.01 -10.57
CA ASP A 110 9.94 4.08 -9.79
C ASP A 110 11.47 4.07 -9.89
N LEU A 111 12.08 2.88 -9.99
CA LEU A 111 13.52 2.76 -10.24
C LEU A 111 13.88 3.27 -11.64
N MET A 112 13.07 2.96 -12.66
CA MET A 112 13.31 3.39 -14.04
C MET A 112 13.10 4.89 -14.28
N ALA A 113 12.37 5.57 -13.39
CA ALA A 113 12.24 7.02 -13.43
C ALA A 113 13.57 7.75 -13.10
N VAL A 114 14.54 7.06 -12.50
CA VAL A 114 15.86 7.61 -12.21
C VAL A 114 16.75 7.55 -13.45
N TYR A 115 17.33 8.69 -13.81
CA TYR A 115 18.25 8.79 -14.95
C TYR A 115 19.41 7.79 -14.82
N GLY A 116 19.58 6.94 -15.85
CA GLY A 116 20.62 5.91 -15.88
C GLY A 116 20.20 4.54 -15.34
N ILE A 117 18.99 4.38 -14.79
CA ILE A 117 18.45 3.07 -14.40
C ILE A 117 17.48 2.56 -15.47
N GLY A 118 17.95 1.65 -16.30
CA GLY A 118 17.12 0.94 -17.28
C GLY A 118 16.41 -0.30 -16.71
N PRO A 119 15.55 -0.98 -17.50
CA PRO A 119 14.80 -2.16 -17.05
C PRO A 119 15.71 -3.29 -16.54
N VAL A 120 16.89 -3.47 -17.14
CA VAL A 120 17.88 -4.47 -16.74
C VAL A 120 18.45 -4.18 -15.35
N LEU A 121 18.81 -2.92 -15.08
CA LEU A 121 19.33 -2.50 -13.79
C LEU A 121 18.23 -2.52 -12.73
N ALA A 122 17.02 -2.06 -13.05
CA ALA A 122 15.87 -2.13 -12.16
C ALA A 122 15.57 -3.56 -11.72
N GLU A 123 15.60 -4.53 -12.64
CA GLU A 123 15.44 -5.96 -12.30
C GLU A 123 16.58 -6.48 -11.42
N ARG A 124 17.82 -6.09 -11.70
CA ARG A 124 18.96 -6.47 -10.88
C ARG A 124 18.83 -5.92 -9.46
N ILE A 125 18.42 -4.66 -9.33
CA ILE A 125 18.14 -4.01 -8.04
C ILE A 125 17.08 -4.80 -7.29
N ILE A 126 15.95 -5.13 -7.92
CA ILE A 126 14.86 -5.86 -7.27
C ILE A 126 15.31 -7.26 -6.83
N LYS A 127 16.03 -7.99 -7.70
CA LYS A 127 16.54 -9.34 -7.40
C LYS A 127 17.59 -9.36 -6.29
N GLY A 128 18.38 -8.29 -6.15
CA GLY A 128 19.46 -8.22 -5.17
C GLY A 128 19.03 -7.76 -3.76
N ARG A 129 17.79 -7.29 -3.59
CA ARG A 129 17.25 -6.88 -2.29
C ARG A 129 17.28 -8.03 -1.25
N PRO A 130 17.43 -7.73 0.05
CA PRO A 130 17.64 -6.41 0.64
C PRO A 130 19.11 -5.95 0.60
N TYR A 131 19.31 -4.64 0.63
CA TYR A 131 20.61 -3.97 0.73
C TYR A 131 20.79 -3.36 2.11
N MET A 132 21.97 -3.57 2.69
CA MET A 132 22.26 -3.08 4.05
C MET A 132 22.96 -1.73 4.06
N SER A 133 23.65 -1.37 2.98
CA SER A 133 24.34 -0.09 2.83
C SER A 133 24.43 0.31 1.36
N GLU A 134 24.76 1.56 1.06
CA GLU A 134 25.00 2.01 -0.33
C GLU A 134 26.23 1.32 -0.94
N HIS A 135 27.26 1.07 -0.13
CA HIS A 135 28.46 0.35 -0.56
C HIS A 135 28.14 -1.10 -0.95
N ASP A 136 27.26 -1.79 -0.21
CA ASP A 136 26.83 -3.17 -0.50
C ASP A 136 26.26 -3.30 -1.93
N VAL A 137 25.54 -2.28 -2.38
CA VAL A 137 24.95 -2.25 -3.72
C VAL A 137 26.03 -2.15 -4.82
N VAL A 138 27.08 -1.37 -4.56
CA VAL A 138 28.19 -1.16 -5.49
C VAL A 138 29.13 -2.37 -5.50
N GLU A 139 29.45 -2.92 -4.33
CA GLU A 139 30.31 -4.09 -4.16
C GLU A 139 29.71 -5.34 -4.81
N ARG A 140 28.38 -5.48 -4.74
CA ARG A 140 27.63 -6.55 -5.42
C ARG A 140 27.40 -6.27 -6.91
N GLU A 141 28.00 -5.21 -7.44
CA GLU A 141 27.92 -4.78 -8.84
C GLU A 141 26.48 -4.65 -9.36
N ILE A 142 25.55 -4.29 -8.47
CA ILE A 142 24.13 -4.13 -8.81
C ILE A 142 23.97 -2.87 -9.65
N ILE A 143 24.49 -1.75 -9.16
CA ILE A 143 24.60 -0.48 -9.88
C ILE A 143 25.99 0.13 -9.68
N PRO A 144 26.51 0.85 -10.68
CA PRO A 144 27.76 1.58 -10.53
C PRO A 144 27.60 2.78 -9.58
N GLU A 145 28.71 3.20 -8.98
CA GLU A 145 28.76 4.32 -8.03
C GLU A 145 28.22 5.63 -8.64
N SER A 146 28.46 5.85 -9.94
CA SER A 146 27.93 7.01 -10.67
C SER A 146 26.40 7.03 -10.67
N THR A 147 25.74 5.89 -10.89
CA THR A 147 24.28 5.76 -10.86
C THR A 147 23.73 5.98 -9.45
N LEU A 148 24.42 5.48 -8.42
CA LEU A 148 24.04 5.71 -7.04
C LEU A 148 24.09 7.20 -6.67
N LYS A 149 25.11 7.93 -7.17
CA LYS A 149 25.22 9.38 -7.00
C LYS A 149 24.11 10.15 -7.71
N GLU A 150 23.70 9.73 -8.91
CA GLU A 150 22.55 10.34 -9.59
C GLU A 150 21.24 10.08 -8.83
N LEU A 151 21.06 8.88 -8.27
CA LEU A 151 19.89 8.56 -7.44
C LEU A 151 19.87 9.43 -6.17
N ALA A 152 21.01 9.61 -5.51
CA ALA A 152 21.13 10.52 -4.37
C ALA A 152 20.85 11.98 -4.75
N ARG A 153 21.29 12.41 -5.94
CA ARG A 153 21.02 13.75 -6.45
C ARG A 153 19.53 13.95 -6.77
N SER A 154 18.89 12.99 -7.43
CA SER A 154 17.47 13.07 -7.79
C SER A 154 16.57 13.15 -6.56
N LEU A 155 16.93 12.43 -5.49
CA LEU A 155 16.21 12.46 -4.21
C LEU A 155 16.40 13.78 -3.45
N LYS A 156 17.52 14.47 -3.65
CA LYS A 156 17.80 15.77 -3.01
C LYS A 156 17.17 16.95 -3.77
N SER A 157 16.92 16.77 -5.07
CA SER A 157 16.29 17.79 -5.93
C SER A 157 14.76 17.70 -5.99
N ALA A 158 14.17 16.63 -5.46
CA ALA A 158 12.73 16.44 -5.30
C ALA A 158 12.26 16.97 -3.94
#